data_AF-A0AAU1UUV2-F1
#
_entry.id   AF-A0AAU1UUV2-F1
#
_cell.length_a   1.000
_cell.length_b   1.000
_cell.length_c   1.000
_cell.angle_alpha   90.00
_cell.angle_beta   90.00
_cell.angle_gamma   90.00
#
_symmetry.space_group_name_H-M   'P 1'
#
loop_
_entity.id
_entity.type
_entity.pdbx_description
1 polymer ?
#
loop_
_entity_poly.entity_id
_entity_poly.type
_entity_poly.pdbx_seq_one_letter_code
_entity_poly.pdbx_strand_id
1 'polypeptide(L)'
;MSGIGPVEPAGPVEANTGDDPATPQDVPPPDVIGTDSPRLTDRWHTLLPRTRGTALAAAAATLAAAVWLLTAQPPPAPPKEPATPSPSTTTAFHYKGVAGHPGTATTRDFRFDVSVHDGPPVTVSDITAAPTGIHTRTAPPTPFTVHAGTTHRITVRITVTDCGGLPLNVNLPFLDVTLRNTHAIQHYSFIFGGSYSHDLSDLLHAACDATRTLPSPRVQREVRVLTMWTRRVPAKPAESELPQGSPSGTS
;
A
#
# COMPACT_ATOMS: atom_id res chain seq x y z
N MET A 1 -12.58 -12.30 -36.83
CA MET A 1 -12.81 -11.15 -37.73
C MET A 1 -11.43 -10.59 -38.08
N SER A 2 -11.10 -10.57 -39.37
CA SER A 2 -9.79 -10.22 -39.92
C SER A 2 -9.56 -8.72 -40.05
N GLY A 3 -8.28 -8.34 -40.03
CA GLY A 3 -7.72 -7.14 -40.68
C GLY A 3 -7.82 -5.87 -39.83
N ILE A 4 -6.89 -4.92 -39.84
CA ILE A 4 -5.92 -4.54 -40.88
C ILE A 4 -4.81 -3.71 -40.20
N GLY A 5 -3.55 -3.90 -40.59
CA GLY A 5 -2.36 -3.30 -39.98
C GLY A 5 -2.04 -1.86 -40.42
N PRO A 6 -0.91 -1.30 -39.92
CA PRO A 6 -0.53 0.10 -40.14
C PRO A 6 -0.18 0.38 -41.60
N VAL A 7 -0.60 1.56 -42.09
CA VAL A 7 -0.32 2.05 -43.44
C VAL A 7 0.70 3.17 -43.38
N GLU A 8 1.84 2.96 -44.04
CA GLU A 8 2.71 3.94 -44.70
C GLU A 8 3.51 3.17 -45.78
N PRO A 9 4.17 3.81 -46.76
CA PRO A 9 3.75 4.88 -47.67
C PRO A 9 4.04 4.50 -49.14
N ALA A 10 3.53 5.24 -50.14
CA ALA A 10 4.04 5.13 -51.52
C ALA A 10 3.96 6.49 -52.24
N GLY A 11 5.12 7.00 -52.65
CA GLY A 11 5.23 8.17 -53.51
C GLY A 11 4.74 7.87 -54.94
N PRO A 12 4.44 8.90 -55.75
CA PRO A 12 4.03 8.68 -57.13
C PRO A 12 5.26 8.31 -57.98
N VAL A 13 5.20 7.09 -58.52
CA VAL A 13 6.01 6.62 -59.64
C VAL A 13 5.35 7.09 -60.93
N GLU A 14 6.18 7.64 -61.81
CA GLU A 14 5.87 8.03 -63.20
C GLU A 14 5.37 6.83 -64.01
N ALA A 15 4.29 7.02 -64.76
CA ALA A 15 3.88 6.12 -65.83
C ALA A 15 3.85 6.91 -67.13
N ASN A 16 4.74 6.54 -68.04
CA ASN A 16 4.79 7.01 -69.41
C ASN A 16 4.37 5.87 -70.35
N THR A 17 3.96 6.23 -71.57
CA THR A 17 3.64 5.37 -72.73
C THR A 17 2.23 4.76 -72.72
N GLY A 18 1.38 4.92 -73.73
CA GLY A 18 1.45 5.57 -75.05
C GLY A 18 0.23 5.09 -75.85
N ASP A 19 -0.33 5.93 -76.73
CA ASP A 19 -0.66 5.63 -78.13
C ASP A 19 -1.64 6.68 -78.70
N ASP A 20 -1.14 7.32 -79.76
CA ASP A 20 -1.76 8.26 -80.72
C ASP A 20 -2.71 7.49 -81.69
N PRO A 21 -3.58 8.11 -82.53
CA PRO A 21 -3.12 9.08 -83.54
C PRO A 21 -4.11 10.15 -84.08
N ALA A 22 -3.59 11.31 -84.50
CA ALA A 22 -3.77 11.92 -85.85
C ALA A 22 -3.26 13.39 -85.94
N THR A 23 -2.12 13.58 -86.64
CA THR A 23 -1.67 14.65 -87.59
C THR A 23 -2.39 16.02 -87.70
N PRO A 24 -1.76 17.09 -88.27
CA PRO A 24 -0.49 17.77 -87.94
C PRO A 24 -0.61 19.33 -88.04
N GLN A 25 -0.29 20.13 -87.00
CA GLN A 25 -0.18 21.60 -87.20
C GLN A 25 0.93 22.27 -86.38
N ASP A 26 1.71 23.09 -87.10
CA ASP A 26 2.70 24.07 -86.65
C ASP A 26 2.18 25.03 -85.58
N VAL A 27 2.74 24.95 -84.36
CA VAL A 27 2.84 26.08 -83.41
C VAL A 27 4.08 25.85 -82.53
N PRO A 28 5.12 26.71 -82.53
CA PRO A 28 6.15 26.65 -81.50
C PRO A 28 5.57 27.15 -80.15
N PRO A 29 5.79 26.44 -79.03
CA PRO A 29 5.35 26.92 -77.71
C PRO A 29 6.21 28.11 -77.23
N PRO A 30 5.67 28.98 -76.36
CA PRO A 30 6.39 30.14 -75.84
C PRO A 30 7.54 29.73 -74.91
N ASP A 31 8.65 30.47 -75.00
CA ASP A 31 9.82 30.35 -74.11
C ASP A 31 9.40 30.47 -72.63
N VAL A 32 9.55 29.38 -71.88
CA VAL A 32 9.47 29.39 -70.41
C VAL A 32 10.87 29.62 -69.86
N ILE A 33 11.15 30.86 -69.49
CA ILE A 33 12.38 31.25 -68.78
C ILE A 33 12.30 30.76 -67.32
N GLY A 34 13.18 29.82 -66.98
CA GLY A 34 13.76 29.70 -65.64
C GLY A 34 13.10 28.71 -64.68
N THR A 35 13.75 27.55 -64.49
CA THR A 35 14.08 26.98 -63.16
C THR A 35 15.11 25.84 -63.30
N ASP A 36 16.12 26.01 -64.16
CA ASP A 36 17.29 25.11 -64.14
C ASP A 36 18.16 25.44 -62.93
N SER A 37 17.79 24.85 -61.79
CA SER A 37 18.66 24.81 -60.62
C SER A 37 19.84 23.89 -60.97
N PRO A 38 21.11 24.36 -60.90
CA PRO A 38 22.24 23.56 -61.33
C PRO A 38 22.28 22.27 -60.51
N ARG A 39 22.24 21.13 -61.22
CA ARG A 39 22.25 19.79 -60.62
C ARG A 39 23.55 19.62 -59.85
N LEU A 40 23.50 18.85 -58.77
CA LEU A 40 24.67 18.56 -57.93
C LEU A 40 25.84 17.96 -58.73
N THR A 41 25.53 17.26 -59.82
CA THR A 41 26.49 16.73 -60.79
C THR A 41 27.22 17.83 -61.55
N ASP A 42 26.54 18.89 -62.00
CA ASP A 42 27.17 20.00 -62.73
C ASP A 42 28.13 20.78 -61.84
N ARG A 43 27.75 20.98 -60.57
CA ARG A 43 28.64 21.56 -59.55
C ARG A 43 29.83 20.67 -59.19
N TRP A 44 29.72 19.35 -59.39
CA TRP A 44 30.83 18.42 -59.19
C TRP A 44 31.88 18.53 -60.30
N HIS A 45 31.43 18.77 -61.54
CA HIS A 45 32.30 18.90 -62.70
C HIS A 45 33.07 20.25 -62.73
N THR A 46 32.65 21.26 -61.98
CA THR A 46 33.36 22.54 -61.86
C THR A 46 34.43 22.57 -60.75
N LEU A 47 34.49 21.54 -59.90
CA LEU A 47 35.49 21.44 -58.84
C LEU A 47 36.87 21.02 -59.39
N LEU A 48 37.93 21.69 -58.92
CA LEU A 48 39.33 21.33 -59.23
C LEU A 48 39.61 19.86 -58.85
N PRO A 49 40.47 19.14 -59.60
CA PRO A 49 40.78 17.73 -59.32
C PRO A 49 41.23 17.45 -57.87
N ARG A 50 41.88 18.43 -57.23
CA ARG A 50 42.31 18.33 -55.83
C ARG A 50 41.14 18.38 -54.84
N THR A 51 40.14 19.24 -55.06
CA THR A 51 38.97 19.35 -54.16
C THR A 51 38.05 18.12 -54.27
N ARG A 52 38.04 17.48 -55.44
CA ARG A 52 37.40 16.18 -55.65
C ARG A 52 38.04 15.08 -54.79
N GLY A 53 39.37 15.02 -54.79
CA GLY A 53 40.13 14.06 -53.98
C GLY A 53 39.89 14.25 -52.48
N THR A 54 39.86 15.50 -52.00
CA THR A 54 39.58 15.78 -50.59
C THR A 54 38.14 15.44 -50.19
N ALA A 55 37.16 15.68 -51.08
CA ALA A 55 35.77 15.34 -50.81
C ALA A 55 35.55 13.82 -50.71
N LEU A 56 36.18 13.04 -51.60
CA LEU A 56 36.14 11.58 -51.55
C LEU A 56 36.84 11.03 -50.31
N ALA A 57 37.99 11.59 -49.93
CA ALA A 57 38.71 11.18 -48.71
C ALA A 57 37.90 11.48 -47.45
N ALA A 58 37.24 12.64 -47.39
CA ALA A 58 36.35 12.99 -46.29
C ALA A 58 35.14 12.05 -46.21
N ALA A 59 34.51 11.73 -47.35
CA ALA A 59 33.40 10.77 -47.40
C ALA A 59 33.83 9.35 -46.98
N ALA A 60 35.03 8.92 -47.38
CA ALA A 60 35.58 7.64 -46.96
C ALA A 60 35.86 7.62 -45.44
N ALA A 61 36.39 8.71 -44.89
CA ALA A 61 36.66 8.81 -43.45
C ALA A 61 35.37 8.83 -42.62
N THR A 62 34.32 9.53 -43.06
CA THR A 62 33.02 9.54 -42.36
C THR A 62 32.34 8.17 -42.42
N LEU A 63 32.39 7.48 -43.56
CA LEU A 63 31.90 6.11 -43.67
C LEU A 63 32.68 5.14 -42.76
N ALA A 64 34.00 5.25 -42.72
CA ALA A 64 34.83 4.44 -41.84
C ALA A 64 34.51 4.69 -40.36
N ALA A 65 34.34 5.96 -39.96
CA ALA A 65 33.94 6.32 -38.60
C ALA A 65 32.53 5.82 -38.25
N ALA A 66 31.57 5.91 -39.19
CA ALA A 66 30.22 5.40 -39.01
C ALA A 66 30.21 3.87 -38.86
N VAL A 67 30.97 3.15 -39.69
CA VAL A 67 31.13 1.69 -39.57
C VAL A 67 31.79 1.34 -38.24
N TRP A 68 32.81 2.08 -37.81
CA TRP A 68 33.45 1.85 -36.52
C TRP A 68 32.50 2.07 -35.34
N LEU A 69 31.69 3.13 -35.37
CA LEU A 69 30.66 3.37 -34.34
C LEU A 69 29.55 2.32 -34.35
N LEU A 70 29.16 1.81 -35.52
CA LEU A 70 28.14 0.76 -35.65
C LEU A 70 28.67 -0.63 -35.26
N THR A 71 29.97 -0.87 -35.37
CA THR A 71 30.61 -2.16 -35.04
C THR A 71 31.24 -2.19 -33.66
N ALA A 72 31.45 -1.03 -33.04
CA ALA A 72 31.87 -0.89 -31.65
C ALA A 72 30.72 -1.31 -30.72
N GLN A 73 30.51 -2.63 -30.62
CA GLN A 73 29.63 -3.20 -29.61
C GLN A 73 30.23 -2.90 -28.22
N PRO A 74 29.49 -2.23 -27.32
CA PRO A 74 29.94 -2.08 -25.94
C PRO A 74 30.23 -3.47 -25.36
N PRO A 75 31.24 -3.61 -24.47
CA PRO A 75 31.44 -4.85 -23.75
C PRO A 75 30.13 -5.28 -23.10
N PRO A 76 29.78 -6.59 -23.13
CA PRO A 76 28.59 -7.07 -22.44
C PRO A 76 28.66 -6.61 -20.99
N ALA A 77 27.60 -5.94 -20.53
CA ALA A 77 27.51 -5.48 -19.16
C ALA A 77 27.72 -6.69 -18.22
N PRO A 78 28.44 -6.51 -17.10
CA PRO A 78 28.62 -7.60 -16.14
C PRO A 78 27.25 -8.15 -15.72
N PRO A 79 27.14 -9.46 -15.44
CA PRO A 79 25.90 -10.04 -14.94
C PRO A 79 25.41 -9.25 -13.73
N LYS A 80 24.17 -8.74 -13.81
CA LYS A 80 23.55 -8.02 -12.69
C LYS A 80 23.37 -9.01 -11.55
N GLU A 81 24.11 -8.82 -10.45
CA GLU A 81 23.88 -9.61 -9.25
C GLU A 81 22.40 -9.48 -8.82
N PRO A 82 21.77 -10.58 -8.37
CA PRO A 82 20.39 -10.52 -7.92
C PRO A 82 20.29 -9.53 -6.75
N ALA A 83 19.44 -8.52 -6.89
CA ALA A 83 19.24 -7.51 -5.87
C ALA A 83 18.73 -8.19 -4.59
N THR A 84 19.35 -7.85 -3.44
CA THR A 84 18.87 -8.34 -2.15
C THR A 84 17.44 -7.82 -1.92
N PRO A 85 16.47 -8.70 -1.60
CA PRO A 85 15.08 -8.29 -1.48
C PRO A 85 14.87 -7.38 -0.27
N SER A 86 13.86 -6.51 -0.37
CA SER A 86 13.45 -5.69 0.76
C SER A 86 12.79 -6.54 1.87
N PRO A 87 12.89 -6.11 3.14
CA PRO A 87 12.27 -6.81 4.26
C PRO A 87 10.75 -7.05 4.08
N SER A 88 10.02 -6.05 3.59
CA SER A 88 8.56 -6.15 3.42
C SER A 88 8.13 -7.17 2.36
N THR A 89 8.98 -7.46 1.37
CA THR A 89 8.67 -8.41 0.28
C THR A 89 8.84 -9.86 0.74
N THR A 90 9.69 -10.10 1.73
CA THR A 90 10.06 -11.44 2.20
C THR A 90 9.33 -11.85 3.47
N THR A 91 8.81 -10.87 4.22
CA THR A 91 8.14 -11.08 5.51
C THR A 91 6.63 -11.12 5.35
N ALA A 92 5.96 -12.10 5.94
CA ALA A 92 4.50 -12.13 6.04
C ALA A 92 4.04 -12.29 7.50
N PHE A 93 2.94 -11.61 7.83
CA PHE A 93 2.25 -11.70 9.11
C PHE A 93 0.91 -12.40 8.91
N HIS A 94 0.64 -13.44 9.69
CA HIS A 94 -0.62 -14.17 9.66
C HIS A 94 -1.27 -14.15 11.03
N TYR A 95 -2.51 -13.67 11.10
CA TYR A 95 -3.29 -13.73 12.33
C TYR A 95 -3.73 -15.17 12.64
N LYS A 96 -3.57 -15.60 13.89
CA LYS A 96 -3.88 -16.97 14.36
C LYS A 96 -4.99 -17.00 15.41
N GLY A 97 -5.67 -15.89 15.66
CA GLY A 97 -6.74 -15.78 16.65
C GLY A 97 -6.27 -15.19 17.98
N VAL A 98 -7.25 -14.97 18.86
CA VAL A 98 -7.01 -14.51 20.23
C VAL A 98 -6.38 -15.62 21.09
N ALA A 99 -5.57 -15.22 22.07
CA ALA A 99 -5.08 -16.16 23.05
C ALA A 99 -6.20 -16.58 24.01
N GLY A 100 -6.29 -17.87 24.30
CA GLY A 100 -7.34 -18.46 25.15
C GLY A 100 -7.26 -18.11 26.64
N HIS A 101 -6.42 -17.16 27.04
CA HIS A 101 -6.43 -16.64 28.40
C HIS A 101 -7.52 -15.57 28.51
N PRO A 102 -8.29 -15.52 29.61
CA PRO A 102 -9.28 -14.48 29.80
C PRO A 102 -8.57 -13.13 29.88
N GLY A 103 -8.74 -12.33 28.84
CA GLY A 103 -8.41 -10.91 28.87
C GLY A 103 -9.30 -10.16 29.87
N THR A 104 -8.98 -8.90 30.13
CA THR A 104 -9.91 -7.99 30.80
C THR A 104 -10.85 -7.38 29.76
N ALA A 105 -11.86 -6.62 30.21
CA ALA A 105 -12.71 -5.86 29.28
C ALA A 105 -11.91 -4.89 28.40
N THR A 106 -10.74 -4.44 28.84
CA THR A 106 -9.90 -3.46 28.14
C THR A 106 -8.63 -4.04 27.52
N THR A 107 -8.30 -5.30 27.77
CA THR A 107 -7.03 -5.90 27.32
C THR A 107 -7.25 -7.29 26.74
N ARG A 108 -6.67 -7.54 25.56
CA ARG A 108 -6.69 -8.86 24.92
C ARG A 108 -5.39 -9.19 24.21
N ASP A 109 -5.08 -10.48 24.16
CA ASP A 109 -3.87 -11.02 23.55
C ASP A 109 -4.20 -11.60 22.16
N PHE A 110 -3.51 -11.14 21.12
CA PHE A 110 -3.70 -11.52 19.73
C PHE A 110 -2.47 -12.29 19.22
N ARG A 111 -2.65 -13.46 18.62
CA ARG A 111 -1.54 -14.29 18.15
C ARG A 111 -1.27 -14.07 16.67
N PHE A 112 0.00 -13.94 16.32
CA PHE A 112 0.45 -13.84 14.94
C PHE A 112 1.59 -14.80 14.67
N ASP A 113 1.65 -15.33 13.47
CA ASP A 113 2.82 -16.01 12.94
C ASP A 113 3.54 -15.04 11.99
N VAL A 114 4.83 -14.79 12.26
CA VAL A 114 5.73 -13.98 11.43
C VAL A 114 6.63 -14.92 10.65
N SER A 115 6.56 -14.89 9.32
CA SER A 115 7.36 -15.78 8.47
C SER A 115 8.26 -14.97 7.55
N VAL A 116 9.48 -15.47 7.32
CA VAL A 116 10.40 -14.91 6.32
C VAL A 116 10.64 -15.99 5.29
N HIS A 117 10.25 -15.76 4.04
CA HIS A 117 10.24 -16.80 3.01
C HIS A 117 11.62 -17.03 2.42
N ASP A 118 12.36 -15.97 2.12
CA ASP A 118 13.68 -16.01 1.48
C ASP A 118 14.48 -14.75 1.81
N GLY A 119 15.79 -14.75 1.50
CA GLY A 119 16.68 -13.61 1.64
C GLY A 119 17.39 -13.51 3.00
N PRO A 120 17.95 -12.33 3.34
CA PRO A 120 18.62 -12.14 4.62
C PRO A 120 17.64 -12.24 5.80
N PRO A 121 18.12 -12.61 7.00
CA PRO A 121 17.30 -12.56 8.21
C PRO A 121 16.69 -11.17 8.42
N VAL A 122 15.44 -11.14 8.86
CA VAL A 122 14.69 -9.90 9.11
C VAL A 122 14.52 -9.72 10.62
N THR A 123 14.96 -8.58 11.12
CA THR A 123 14.75 -8.15 12.50
C THR A 123 13.50 -7.29 12.57
N VAL A 124 12.52 -7.75 13.36
CA VAL A 124 11.36 -6.97 13.73
C VAL A 124 11.76 -6.08 14.92
N SER A 125 11.80 -4.78 14.70
CA SER A 125 12.31 -3.80 15.66
C SER A 125 11.22 -3.20 16.53
N ASP A 126 10.02 -3.02 15.99
CA ASP A 126 8.88 -2.46 16.71
C ASP A 126 7.56 -2.93 16.09
N ILE A 127 6.51 -3.05 16.91
CA ILE A 127 5.14 -3.40 16.50
C ILE A 127 4.15 -2.54 17.27
N THR A 128 3.37 -1.76 16.55
CA THR A 128 2.32 -0.91 17.10
C THR A 128 1.00 -1.11 16.36
N ALA A 129 -0.12 -0.89 17.08
CA ALA A 129 -1.45 -0.86 16.48
C ALA A 129 -1.95 0.60 16.53
N ALA A 130 -2.33 1.15 15.38
CA ALA A 130 -3.10 2.39 15.32
C ALA A 130 -4.59 2.06 15.52
N PRO A 131 -5.42 2.92 16.15
CA PRO A 131 -5.30 4.38 16.35
C PRO A 131 -4.96 4.82 17.79
N THR A 132 -4.84 6.14 18.01
CA THR A 132 -4.68 6.77 19.33
C THR A 132 -5.70 6.23 20.34
N GLY A 133 -5.26 5.92 21.56
CA GLY A 133 -6.11 5.30 22.59
C GLY A 133 -5.95 3.79 22.71
N ILE A 134 -5.04 3.21 21.93
CA ILE A 134 -4.62 1.80 22.04
C ILE A 134 -3.13 1.75 22.38
N HIS A 135 -2.77 0.86 23.32
CA HIS A 135 -1.39 0.55 23.68
C HIS A 135 -1.08 -0.91 23.34
N THR A 136 0.09 -1.16 22.75
CA THR A 136 0.53 -2.50 22.36
C THR A 136 1.75 -2.96 23.16
N ARG A 137 1.79 -4.26 23.47
CA ARG A 137 2.97 -4.95 23.99
C ARG A 137 3.16 -6.27 23.28
N THR A 138 4.40 -6.69 23.09
CA THR A 138 4.75 -7.89 22.33
C THR A 138 5.40 -8.94 23.21
N ALA A 139 5.12 -10.20 22.92
CA ALA A 139 5.78 -11.37 23.49
C ALA A 139 6.18 -12.33 22.35
N PRO A 140 7.48 -12.61 22.14
CA PRO A 140 8.62 -11.99 22.84
C PRO A 140 8.69 -10.47 22.61
N PRO A 141 9.35 -9.72 23.52
CA PRO A 141 9.54 -8.29 23.33
C PRO A 141 10.39 -8.03 22.07
N THR A 142 10.08 -6.94 21.38
CA THR A 142 10.93 -6.44 20.29
C THR A 142 12.20 -5.77 20.86
N PRO A 143 13.33 -5.82 20.14
CA PRO A 143 13.52 -6.44 18.83
C PRO A 143 13.73 -7.96 18.87
N PHE A 144 13.30 -8.67 17.83
CA PHE A 144 13.62 -10.08 17.60
C PHE A 144 13.92 -10.37 16.12
N THR A 145 14.67 -11.43 15.82
CA THR A 145 15.09 -11.77 14.45
C THR A 145 14.44 -13.07 13.98
N VAL A 146 13.96 -13.06 12.74
CA VAL A 146 13.39 -14.22 12.05
C VAL A 146 14.27 -14.58 10.86
N HIS A 147 14.66 -15.86 10.77
CA HIS A 147 15.51 -16.36 9.70
C HIS A 147 14.67 -16.77 8.48
N ALA A 148 15.26 -16.71 7.29
CA ALA A 148 14.62 -17.20 6.08
C ALA A 148 14.23 -18.69 6.20
N GLY A 149 13.09 -19.04 5.63
CA GLY A 149 12.49 -20.37 5.73
C GLY A 149 11.86 -20.69 7.09
N THR A 150 11.84 -19.75 8.04
CA THR A 150 11.30 -19.99 9.40
C THR A 150 10.04 -19.19 9.67
N THR A 151 9.25 -19.69 10.61
CA THR A 151 8.08 -18.98 11.16
C THR A 151 8.26 -18.80 12.65
N HIS A 152 8.12 -17.57 13.11
CA HIS A 152 8.24 -17.16 14.50
C HIS A 152 6.87 -16.70 15.02
N ARG A 153 6.35 -17.37 16.04
CA ARG A 153 5.07 -16.99 16.66
C ARG A 153 5.26 -15.85 17.65
N ILE A 154 4.38 -14.87 17.58
CA ILE A 154 4.33 -13.74 18.51
C ILE A 154 2.92 -13.56 19.08
N THR A 155 2.85 -12.94 20.25
CA THR A 155 1.60 -12.46 20.83
C THR A 155 1.68 -10.95 20.98
N VAL A 156 0.70 -10.25 20.44
CA VAL A 156 0.51 -8.80 20.60
C VAL A 156 -0.62 -8.60 21.59
N ARG A 157 -0.29 -8.10 22.77
CA ARG A 157 -1.24 -7.63 23.76
C ARG A 157 -1.69 -6.23 23.39
N ILE A 158 -2.98 -6.06 23.22
CA ILE A 158 -3.62 -4.78 22.92
C ILE A 158 -4.42 -4.35 24.14
N THR A 159 -4.17 -3.14 24.62
CA THR A 159 -4.89 -2.51 25.73
C THR A 159 -5.55 -1.23 25.25
N VAL A 160 -6.85 -1.12 25.44
CA VAL A 160 -7.62 0.09 25.20
C VAL A 160 -7.45 1.01 26.41
N THR A 161 -6.88 2.19 26.18
CA THR A 161 -6.61 3.20 27.22
C THR A 161 -7.54 4.40 27.12
N ASP A 162 -8.00 4.74 25.91
CA ASP A 162 -8.94 5.83 25.68
C ASP A 162 -9.92 5.44 24.56
N CYS A 163 -11.21 5.65 24.80
CA CYS A 163 -12.27 5.37 23.84
C CYS A 163 -12.61 6.57 22.95
N GLY A 164 -12.04 7.76 23.23
CA GLY A 164 -12.24 8.96 22.43
C GLY A 164 -11.76 8.78 20.99
N GLY A 165 -12.70 8.72 20.05
CA GLY A 165 -12.38 8.64 18.62
C GLY A 165 -11.98 7.26 18.11
N LEU A 166 -12.07 6.20 18.94
CA LEU A 166 -11.84 4.84 18.47
C LEU A 166 -13.04 4.32 17.66
N PRO A 167 -12.80 3.74 16.46
CA PRO A 167 -13.86 3.11 15.68
C PRO A 167 -14.23 1.76 16.32
N LEU A 168 -15.38 1.68 16.98
CA LEU A 168 -15.83 0.42 17.61
C LEU A 168 -15.98 -0.73 16.59
N ASN A 169 -16.35 -0.39 15.35
CA ASN A 169 -16.45 -1.31 14.22
C ASN A 169 -15.26 -1.10 13.28
N VAL A 170 -14.25 -1.96 13.38
CA VAL A 170 -13.09 -1.94 12.48
C VAL A 170 -13.27 -2.98 11.39
N ASN A 171 -13.03 -2.58 10.13
CA ASN A 171 -13.11 -3.50 8.98
C ASN A 171 -11.71 -3.89 8.46
N LEU A 172 -10.79 -2.92 8.44
CA LEU A 172 -9.43 -3.07 7.94
C LEU A 172 -8.40 -2.49 8.92
N PRO A 173 -8.36 -2.97 10.17
CA PRO A 173 -7.32 -2.57 11.11
C PRO A 173 -5.94 -3.03 10.61
N PHE A 174 -4.90 -2.34 11.05
CA PHE A 174 -3.52 -2.63 10.65
C PHE A 174 -2.56 -2.65 11.85
N LEU A 175 -1.43 -3.34 11.68
CA LEU A 175 -0.28 -3.26 12.56
C LEU A 175 0.86 -2.56 11.82
N ASP A 176 1.39 -1.51 12.43
CA ASP A 176 2.61 -0.85 11.99
C ASP A 176 3.81 -1.60 12.54
N VAL A 177 4.67 -2.05 11.63
CA VAL A 177 5.83 -2.88 11.95
C VAL A 177 7.08 -2.23 11.38
N THR A 178 8.12 -2.14 12.20
CA THR A 178 9.44 -1.72 11.75
C THR A 178 10.30 -2.94 11.46
N LEU A 179 10.60 -3.18 10.19
CA LEU A 179 11.40 -4.30 9.70
C LEU A 179 12.81 -3.83 9.32
N ARG A 180 13.82 -4.63 9.64
CA ARG A 180 15.21 -4.34 9.30
C ARG A 180 15.91 -5.58 8.76
N ASN A 181 16.60 -5.46 7.63
CA ASN A 181 17.57 -6.45 7.16
C ASN A 181 18.88 -5.75 6.74
N THR A 182 19.78 -6.48 6.09
CA THR A 182 21.06 -5.93 5.59
C THR A 182 20.89 -4.90 4.48
N HIS A 183 19.75 -4.92 3.77
CA HIS A 183 19.45 -4.03 2.66
C HIS A 183 18.76 -2.72 3.12
N ALA A 184 17.79 -2.81 4.03
CA ALA A 184 17.00 -1.64 4.44
C ALA A 184 16.37 -1.75 5.84
N ILE A 185 15.98 -0.59 6.38
CA ILE A 185 15.01 -0.44 7.47
C ILE A 185 13.72 0.10 6.86
N GLN A 186 12.58 -0.51 7.18
CA GLN A 186 11.28 -0.18 6.60
C GLN A 186 10.20 -0.14 7.67
N HIS A 187 9.36 0.90 7.63
CA HIS A 187 8.09 0.94 8.35
C HIS A 187 7.00 0.45 7.40
N TYR A 188 6.29 -0.60 7.80
CA TYR A 188 5.29 -1.24 6.95
C TYR A 188 4.03 -1.55 7.76
N SER A 189 2.88 -1.20 7.19
CA SER A 189 1.57 -1.42 7.80
C SER A 189 0.94 -2.69 7.23
N PHE A 190 0.84 -3.73 8.05
CA PHE A 190 0.12 -4.95 7.66
C PHE A 190 -1.36 -4.76 7.95
N ILE A 191 -2.18 -4.74 6.90
CA ILE A 191 -3.64 -4.64 7.00
C ILE A 191 -4.22 -6.04 7.17
N PHE A 192 -5.07 -6.20 8.17
CA PHE A 192 -5.73 -7.46 8.49
C PHE A 192 -7.24 -7.29 8.35
N GLY A 193 -7.90 -8.28 7.73
CA GLY A 193 -9.35 -8.36 7.63
C GLY A 193 -9.92 -9.54 8.43
N GLY A 194 -11.23 -9.77 8.27
CA GLY A 194 -11.89 -10.99 8.74
C GLY A 194 -11.87 -11.15 10.26
N SER A 195 -11.31 -12.27 10.74
CA SER A 195 -11.35 -12.62 12.16
C SER A 195 -10.60 -11.64 13.06
N TYR A 196 -9.48 -11.06 12.60
CA TYR A 196 -8.78 -10.06 13.39
C TYR A 196 -9.62 -8.80 13.59
N SER A 197 -10.30 -8.34 12.53
CA SER A 197 -11.21 -7.19 12.59
C SER A 197 -12.33 -7.43 13.59
N HIS A 198 -12.96 -8.61 13.54
CA HIS A 198 -14.01 -9.01 14.48
C HIS A 198 -13.50 -9.04 15.93
N ASP A 199 -12.39 -9.73 16.19
CA ASP A 199 -11.84 -9.89 17.53
C ASP A 199 -11.40 -8.54 18.14
N LEU A 200 -10.90 -7.63 17.31
CA LEU A 200 -10.54 -6.27 17.73
C LEU A 200 -11.79 -5.43 18.01
N SER A 201 -12.82 -5.50 17.17
CA SER A 201 -14.10 -4.86 17.42
C SER A 201 -14.75 -5.34 18.72
N ASP A 202 -14.72 -6.64 18.99
CA ASP A 202 -15.23 -7.20 20.25
C ASP A 202 -14.50 -6.62 21.47
N LEU A 203 -13.17 -6.47 21.39
CA LEU A 203 -12.38 -5.83 22.43
C LEU A 203 -12.79 -4.36 22.61
N LEU A 204 -12.96 -3.61 21.51
CA LEU A 204 -13.32 -2.19 21.57
C LEU A 204 -14.72 -2.00 22.16
N HIS A 205 -15.69 -2.83 21.78
CA HIS A 205 -17.03 -2.83 22.37
C HIS A 205 -16.99 -3.17 23.86
N ALA A 206 -16.30 -4.25 24.24
CA ALA A 206 -16.16 -4.64 25.64
C ALA A 206 -15.53 -3.52 26.50
N ALA A 207 -14.52 -2.83 25.95
CA ALA A 207 -13.84 -1.76 26.65
C ALA A 207 -14.70 -0.50 26.75
N CYS A 208 -15.32 -0.07 25.64
CA CYS A 208 -15.89 1.27 25.54
C CYS A 208 -17.37 1.34 25.92
N ASP A 209 -18.16 0.28 25.71
CA ASP A 209 -19.56 0.26 26.15
C ASP A 209 -19.66 0.03 27.66
N ALA A 210 -18.72 -0.69 28.27
CA ALA A 210 -18.62 -0.80 29.72
C ALA A 210 -18.47 0.58 30.37
N THR A 211 -17.61 1.44 29.82
CA THR A 211 -17.36 2.81 30.33
C THR A 211 -18.60 3.71 30.22
N ARG A 212 -19.47 3.50 29.22
CA ARG A 212 -20.75 4.22 29.08
C ARG A 212 -21.81 3.77 30.09
N THR A 213 -21.73 2.53 30.56
CA THR A 213 -22.74 1.92 31.43
C THR A 213 -22.47 2.19 32.92
N LEU A 214 -21.26 2.63 33.29
CA LEU A 214 -20.97 3.07 34.65
C LEU A 214 -21.72 4.39 34.96
N PRO A 215 -22.60 4.41 35.99
CA PRO A 215 -23.28 5.65 36.37
C PRO A 215 -22.23 6.69 36.80
N SER A 216 -22.39 7.91 36.29
CA SER A 216 -21.54 9.05 36.65
C SER A 216 -21.33 9.13 38.18
N PRO A 217 -20.12 9.44 38.67
CA PRO A 217 -19.85 9.59 40.11
C PRO A 217 -20.79 10.61 40.80
N ARG A 218 -21.35 11.55 40.05
CA ARG A 218 -22.36 12.50 40.54
C ARG A 218 -23.69 11.82 40.86
N VAL A 219 -24.13 10.89 40.01
CA VAL A 219 -25.38 10.13 40.21
C VAL A 219 -25.23 9.13 41.37
N GLN A 220 -24.05 8.52 41.54
CA GLN A 220 -23.81 7.65 42.70
C GLN A 220 -23.85 8.39 44.04
N ARG A 221 -23.35 9.64 44.11
CA ARG A 221 -23.48 10.46 45.32
C ARG A 221 -24.93 10.78 45.64
N GLU A 222 -25.73 11.11 44.64
CA GLU A 222 -27.13 11.49 44.80
C GLU A 222 -28.01 10.30 45.22
N VAL A 223 -27.79 9.11 44.64
CA VAL A 223 -28.47 7.86 45.06
C VAL A 223 -28.13 7.48 46.50
N ARG A 224 -26.88 7.69 46.95
CA ARG A 224 -26.44 7.43 48.34
C ARG A 224 -27.07 8.42 49.33
N VAL A 225 -27.27 9.68 48.93
CA VAL A 225 -27.98 10.68 49.72
C VAL A 225 -29.47 10.33 49.82
N LEU A 226 -30.10 9.89 48.72
CA LEU A 226 -31.52 9.50 48.70
C LEU A 226 -31.81 8.25 49.55
N THR A 227 -30.90 7.25 49.54
CA THR A 227 -31.03 6.06 50.40
C THR A 227 -30.75 6.36 51.89
N MET A 228 -29.98 7.39 52.21
CA MET A 228 -29.82 7.84 53.60
C MET A 228 -31.05 8.57 54.15
N TRP A 229 -31.82 9.25 53.30
CA TRP A 229 -33.05 9.96 53.71
C TRP A 229 -34.27 9.06 53.91
N THR A 230 -34.35 7.94 53.19
CA THR A 230 -35.49 7.00 53.31
C THR A 230 -35.42 6.08 54.53
N ARG A 231 -34.26 5.96 55.20
CA ARG A 231 -34.13 5.27 56.51
C ARG A 231 -34.50 6.12 57.71
N ARG A 232 -34.93 7.38 57.52
CA ARG A 232 -35.22 8.32 58.61
C ARG A 232 -36.70 8.71 58.70
N VAL A 233 -37.60 7.80 58.34
CA VAL A 233 -39.01 7.87 58.76
C VAL A 233 -39.20 6.85 59.89
N PRO A 234 -39.30 7.29 61.16
CA PRO A 234 -39.72 6.39 62.21
C PRO A 234 -41.17 5.98 61.95
N ALA A 235 -41.40 4.67 61.80
CA ALA A 235 -42.72 4.10 61.93
C ALA A 235 -43.28 4.50 63.31
N LYS A 236 -44.43 5.16 63.28
CA LYS A 236 -45.21 5.52 64.46
C LYS A 236 -45.65 4.21 65.14
N PRO A 237 -45.37 3.97 66.44
CA PRO A 237 -45.95 2.85 67.14
C PRO A 237 -47.43 3.16 67.38
N ALA A 238 -48.30 2.37 66.77
CA ALA A 238 -49.65 2.16 67.26
C ALA A 238 -49.63 0.95 68.20
N GLU A 239 -50.61 0.93 69.10
CA GLU A 239 -50.98 -0.16 70.01
C GLU A 239 -50.33 -0.14 71.39
N SER A 240 -50.96 0.64 72.28
CA SER A 240 -50.93 0.44 73.72
C SER A 240 -51.91 -0.68 74.07
N GLU A 241 -51.40 -1.69 74.76
CA GLU A 241 -52.10 -2.85 75.31
C GLU A 241 -53.28 -2.49 76.24
N LEU A 242 -54.40 -3.20 76.08
CA LEU A 242 -55.43 -3.37 77.10
C LEU A 242 -54.96 -4.40 78.15
N PRO A 243 -55.30 -4.21 79.45
CA PRO A 243 -54.91 -5.16 80.49
C PRO A 243 -55.79 -6.42 80.52
N GLN A 244 -55.13 -7.56 80.74
CA GLN A 244 -55.74 -8.83 81.12
C GLN A 244 -56.43 -8.74 82.49
N GLY A 245 -57.61 -9.36 82.61
CA GLY A 245 -58.31 -9.61 83.87
C GLY A 245 -59.06 -10.95 83.81
N SER A 246 -58.61 -11.88 84.64
CA SER A 246 -58.92 -13.32 84.79
C SER A 246 -60.37 -13.81 84.64
N PRO A 247 -60.56 -15.09 84.29
CA PRO A 247 -61.79 -15.84 84.57
C PRO A 247 -61.76 -16.42 85.99
N SER A 248 -62.84 -16.22 86.73
CA SER A 248 -63.20 -16.99 87.94
C SER A 248 -64.58 -17.61 87.69
N GLY A 249 -64.71 -18.92 87.97
CA GLY A 249 -65.84 -19.74 87.55
C GLY A 249 -67.02 -19.81 88.54
N THR A 250 -67.79 -20.90 88.38
CA THR A 250 -68.99 -21.37 89.13
C THR A 250 -70.25 -20.51 88.94
N SER A 251 -71.43 -21.06 88.66
CA SER A 251 -72.01 -22.39 88.88
C SER A 251 -73.15 -22.65 87.88
#